data_AF-A0A3D2WM43-F1
#
_entry.id   AF-A0A3D2WM43-F1
#
_cell.length_a   1.000
_cell.length_b   1.000
_cell.length_c   1.000
_cell.angle_alpha   90.00
_cell.angle_beta   90.00
_cell.angle_gamma   90.00
#
_symmetry.space_group_name_H-M   'P 1'
#
loop_
_entity.id
_entity.type
_entity.pdbx_description
1 polymer ?
#
loop_
_entity_poly.entity_id
_entity_poly.type
_entity_poly.pdbx_seq_one_letter_code
_entity_poly.pdbx_strand_id
1 'polypeptide(L)' 'NYINAHGTSTPLGDFAELQGIASVLEADGTPKSQVPVSSTKSLHGHALGAAGGIEAGICIQAMQESLI' A
#
# COMPACT_ATOMS: atom_id res chain seq x y z
N ASN A 1 3.57 -9.23 -5.19
CA ASN A 1 4.38 -8.39 -6.09
C ASN A 1 4.29 -6.91 -5.79
N TYR A 2 3.22 -6.39 -5.15
CA TYR A 2 3.10 -4.97 -4.80
C TYR A 2 2.17 -4.79 -3.59
N ILE A 3 2.40 -3.73 -2.80
CA ILE A 3 1.54 -3.33 -1.68
C ILE A 3 1.06 -1.89 -1.90
N ASN A 4 -0.26 -1.71 -1.95
CA ASN A 4 -0.91 -0.39 -1.87
C ASN A 4 -1.14 -0.05 -0.38
N ALA A 5 -0.26 0.77 0.18
CA ALA A 5 -0.27 1.17 1.58
C ALA A 5 -1.38 2.18 1.87
N HIS A 6 -1.84 2.18 3.13
CA HIS A 6 -2.80 3.13 3.64
C HIS A 6 -2.28 4.57 3.50
N GLY A 7 -1.02 4.87 3.83
CA GLY A 7 -0.34 6.11 3.44
C GLY A 7 -1.13 7.39 3.73
N THR A 8 -1.29 7.72 5.01
CA THR A 8 -2.12 8.88 5.45
C THR A 8 -1.34 10.20 5.46
N SER A 9 -0.07 10.19 5.07
CA SER A 9 0.85 11.32 5.18
C SER A 9 1.01 11.81 6.62
N THR A 10 0.83 10.91 7.59
CA THR A 10 1.10 11.20 9.00
C THR A 10 2.44 10.56 9.37
N PRO A 11 3.44 11.32 9.86
CA PRO A 11 4.78 10.78 10.09
C PRO A 11 4.81 9.53 10.99
N LEU A 12 4.01 9.53 12.05
CA LEU A 12 3.92 8.39 12.97
C LEU A 12 3.16 7.21 12.37
N GLY A 13 2.05 7.47 11.68
CA GLY A 13 1.21 6.42 11.09
C GLY A 13 1.93 5.70 9.95
N ASP A 14 2.56 6.46 9.06
CA ASP A 14 3.29 5.91 7.91
C ASP A 14 4.54 5.13 8.38
N PHE A 15 5.21 5.57 9.45
CA PHE A 15 6.30 4.81 10.06
C PHE A 15 5.83 3.49 10.70
N ALA A 16 4.70 3.51 11.41
CA ALA A 16 4.11 2.31 11.99
C ALA A 16 3.67 1.30 10.91
N GLU A 17 3.07 1.79 9.82
CA GLU A 17 2.67 0.99 8.67
C GLU A 17 3.88 0.28 8.02
N LEU A 18 4.97 1.01 7.77
CA LEU A 18 6.20 0.44 7.21
C LEU A 18 6.83 -0.62 8.12
N GLN A 19 6.82 -0.41 9.45
CA GLN A 19 7.29 -1.43 10.39
C GLN A 19 6.43 -2.70 10.35
N GLY A 20 5.10 -2.54 10.28
CA GLY A 20 4.18 -3.67 10.12
C GLY A 20 4.49 -4.48 8.86
N ILE A 21 4.58 -3.81 7.71
CA ILE A 21 4.96 -4.43 6.44
C ILE A 21 6.31 -5.15 6.56
N ALA A 22 7.33 -4.48 7.12
CA ALA A 22 8.65 -5.06 7.28
C ALA A 22 8.64 -6.33 8.14
N SER A 23 7.91 -6.34 9.25
CA SER A 23 7.83 -7.49 10.15
C SER A 23 7.19 -8.72 9.49
N VAL A 24 6.16 -8.51 8.68
CA VAL A 24 5.48 -9.59 7.95
C VAL A 24 6.38 -10.16 6.85
N LEU A 25 7.05 -9.29 6.08
CA LEU A 25 7.97 -9.71 5.03
C LEU A 25 9.18 -10.47 5.61
N GLU A 26 9.72 -10.01 6.74
CA GLU A 26 10.81 -10.70 7.45
C GLU A 26 10.36 -12.08 7.95
N ALA A 27 9.17 -12.19 8.52
CA ALA A 27 8.62 -13.46 9.00
C ALA A 27 8.37 -14.46 7.86
N ASP A 28 8.03 -13.96 6.67
CA ASP A 28 7.84 -14.75 5.44
C ASP A 28 9.17 -15.07 4.72
N GLY A 29 10.30 -14.49 5.17
CA GLY A 29 11.60 -14.65 4.52
C GLY A 29 11.72 -13.91 3.18
N THR A 30 10.78 -13.03 2.87
CA THR A 30 10.76 -12.23 1.64
C THR A 30 11.67 -11.00 1.81
N PRO A 31 12.70 -10.81 0.96
CA PRO A 31 13.52 -9.60 0.98
C PRO A 31 12.68 -8.33 0.80
N LYS A 32 12.90 -7.33 1.64
CA LYS A 32 12.17 -6.04 1.59
C LYS A 32 12.27 -5.35 0.21
N SER A 33 13.38 -5.55 -0.51
CA SER A 33 13.59 -5.00 -1.85
C SER A 33 12.74 -5.66 -2.95
N GLN A 34 12.10 -6.81 -2.66
CA GLN A 34 11.35 -7.57 -3.64
C GLN A 34 9.89 -7.09 -3.79
N VAL A 35 9.38 -6.32 -2.84
CA VAL A 35 7.98 -5.88 -2.82
C VAL A 35 7.92 -4.35 -2.88
N PRO A 36 7.66 -3.73 -4.05
CA PRO A 36 7.36 -2.31 -4.15
C PRO A 36 6.13 -1.93 -3.32
N VAL A 37 6.21 -0.77 -2.68
CA VAL A 37 5.14 -0.19 -1.84
C VAL A 37 4.86 1.24 -2.30
N SER A 38 3.60 1.60 -2.50
CA SER A 38 3.19 2.99 -2.72
C SER A 38 1.77 3.24 -2.17
N SER A 39 1.24 4.46 -2.30
CA SER A 39 -0.14 4.78 -1.89
C SER A 39 -0.84 5.67 -2.90
N THR A 40 -2.09 5.31 -3.21
CA THR A 40 -2.93 6.05 -4.17
C THR A 40 -3.58 7.30 -3.57
N LYS A 41 -3.63 7.42 -2.23
CA LYS A 41 -4.26 8.57 -1.54
C LYS A 41 -3.58 9.91 -1.86
N SER A 42 -2.34 9.88 -2.33
CA SER A 42 -1.64 11.05 -2.86
C SER A 42 -2.33 11.67 -4.10
N LEU A 43 -3.09 10.86 -4.85
CA LEU A 43 -3.75 11.29 -6.10
C LEU A 43 -5.20 11.74 -5.89
N HIS A 44 -5.95 11.06 -5.00
CA HIS A 44 -7.39 11.32 -4.80
C HIS A 44 -7.75 11.83 -3.40
N GLY A 45 -6.77 11.96 -2.51
CA GLY A 45 -6.96 12.37 -1.12
C GLY A 45 -7.46 11.24 -0.20
N HIS A 46 -7.82 11.60 1.02
CA HIS A 46 -8.37 10.63 1.97
C HIS A 46 -9.90 10.61 1.91
N ALA A 47 -10.45 9.69 1.11
CA ALA A 47 -11.89 9.56 0.88
C ALA A 47 -12.70 8.98 2.06
N LEU A 48 -12.15 8.99 3.28
CA LEU A 48 -12.76 8.49 4.52
C LEU A 48 -13.37 7.09 4.32
N GLY A 49 -14.68 6.94 4.55
CA GLY A 49 -15.39 5.66 4.41
C GLY A 49 -15.34 5.05 3.01
N ALA A 50 -15.09 5.85 1.97
CA ALA A 50 -14.97 5.36 0.59
C ALA A 50 -13.55 4.89 0.23
N ALA A 51 -12.53 5.18 1.07
CA ALA A 51 -11.13 4.89 0.76
C ALA A 51 -10.89 3.42 0.41
N GLY A 52 -11.44 2.49 1.20
CA GLY A 52 -11.26 1.06 0.94
C GLY A 52 -11.80 0.60 -0.41
N GLY A 53 -12.95 1.14 -0.85
CA GLY A 53 -13.53 0.81 -2.14
C GLY A 53 -12.71 1.34 -3.32
N ILE A 54 -12.24 2.59 -3.23
CA ILE A 54 -11.40 3.22 -4.26
C ILE A 54 -10.07 2.47 -4.39
N GLU A 55 -9.41 2.19 -3.27
CA GLU A 55 -8.10 1.53 -3.26
C GLU A 55 -8.18 0.10 -3.79
N ALA A 56 -9.22 -0.66 -3.43
CA ALA A 56 -9.44 -1.99 -3.97
C ALA A 56 -9.69 -1.97 -5.49
N GLY A 57 -10.51 -1.01 -5.97
CA GLY A 57 -10.76 -0.83 -7.39
C GLY A 57 -9.48 -0.53 -8.19
N ILE A 58 -8.62 0.36 -7.67
CA ILE A 58 -7.33 0.68 -8.30
C ILE A 58 -6.41 -0.54 -8.32
N CYS A 59 -6.35 -1.33 -7.23
CA CYS A 59 -5.54 -2.55 -7.21
C CYS A 59 -6.00 -3.56 -8.28
N ILE A 60 -7.31 -3.74 -8.43
CA ILE A 60 -7.86 -4.64 -9.46
C ILE A 60 -7.53 -4.13 -10.87
N GLN A 61 -7.69 -2.84 -11.13
CA GLN A 61 -7.30 -2.25 -12.42
C GLN A 61 -5.81 -2.42 -12.71
N ALA A 62 -4.94 -2.16 -11.73
CA ALA A 62 -3.50 -2.32 -11.89
C ALA A 62 -3.12 -3.76 -12.28
N MET A 63 -3.80 -4.76 -11.71
CA MET A 63 -3.62 -6.16 -12.09
C MET A 63 -4.14 -6.46 -13.50
N GLN A 64 -5.32 -5.95 -13.87
CA GLN A 64 -5.89 -6.15 -15.21
C GLN A 64 -5.03 -5.53 -16.31
N GLU A 65 -4.42 -4.37 -16.03
CA GLU A 65 -3.58 -3.64 -16.97
C GLU A 65 -2.09 -4.04 -16.90
N SER A 66 -1.71 -4.94 -15.99
CA SER A 66 -0.31 -5.36 -15.77
C SER A 66 0.65 -4.19 -15.54
N LEU A 67 0.18 -3.16 -14.81
CA LEU A 67 0.94 -1.95 -14.55
C LEU A 67 1.99 -2.11 -13.44
N ILE A 68 1.88 -3.18 -12.63
CA ILE A 68 2.74 -3.49 -11.48
C ILE A 68 2.90 -5.01 -11.31
#